data_AF-A0ABD3LBZ2-F1
#
_entry.id   AF-A0ABD3LBZ2-F1
#
_cell.length_a   1.000
_cell.length_b   1.000
_cell.length_c   1.000
_cell.angle_alpha   90.00
_cell.angle_beta   90.00
_cell.angle_gamma   90.00
#
_symmetry.space_group_name_H-M   'P 1'
#
loop_
_entity.id
_entity.type
_entity.pdbx_description
1 polymer ?
#
loop_
_entity_poly.entity_id
_entity_poly.type
_entity_poly.pdbx_seq_one_letter_code
_entity_poly.pdbx_strand_id
1 'polypeptide(L)'
;MIKLAASVFFAVTTTLTLFFSFPSPPKSFYHSLFLSASISDNASVAHHLYTLTRRPHVAGTPANAEAASYVLSTLTSYNVRSHIASYDVLLTYPISRSLTLTRQPPEPAVKFILRQEIYDGDPYADVAHEVFPTFHGYAKSGTATGPVVYANYGRVEDYETLKEMGVNVTGTVVLAKYGQIYRGDIVHNAYEAGAIGAIIYTDRKDYGGGGGGVRWFPDDRWMPPSGVQVGSVYTGTGDPATPGWPSTKGSERLSYEEIEREGDVPLIPSLPVSGADGETIMGSLGGQLAKDDWQGSKDAPPYRVGPGPGILNLTYSGNQTIETIENVIGVIEGAEEPDRYVLLGNHRDAWTFGAVDPNSGTAALLEVAQRLGKLLKKGWRPRRTIIFCNWDAEEYGLVGSTEWVEENRALLASKAVAYLNVDCAVSGAGFHAASTPQLDQLLRQAAQQVQDPDNSSQTIYESWAGQSKSSPMVDRLGGGGSDYAAFVQHVGVPAADLFFGGGYPVYHSMYDDFVWMEKYGDPMFHRHLAVASIWGLIALRLADEEFLPFDYLSYASELQESAKDLEDELSDKGLNLIPLFKAIEDFRGAATKINIDVEVGLNR
;
A
#
# COMPACT_ATOMS: atom_id res chain seq x y z
N MET A 1 -19.30 6.20 95.88
CA MET A 1 -17.99 5.88 95.27
C MET A 1 -17.98 6.50 93.88
N ILE A 2 -17.51 7.75 93.79
CA ILE A 2 -16.25 8.15 93.11
C ILE A 2 -16.43 8.08 91.58
N LYS A 3 -16.89 9.19 90.95
CA LYS A 3 -16.10 10.22 90.20
C LYS A 3 -15.99 9.84 88.71
N LEU A 4 -15.99 10.72 87.71
CA LEU A 4 -16.21 12.16 87.54
C LEU A 4 -15.99 12.43 86.03
N ALA A 5 -16.81 13.31 85.43
CA ALA A 5 -16.52 14.24 84.33
C ALA A 5 -15.85 13.77 83.00
N ALA A 6 -16.48 14.12 81.88
CA ALA A 6 -16.12 15.27 81.01
C ALA A 6 -16.83 15.10 79.64
N SER A 7 -17.82 15.91 79.29
CA SER A 7 -17.71 17.19 78.54
C SER A 7 -17.91 17.03 77.02
N VAL A 8 -19.10 17.42 76.58
CA VAL A 8 -19.44 18.24 75.40
C VAL A 8 -18.36 18.38 74.30
N PHE A 9 -18.68 17.95 73.07
CA PHE A 9 -18.37 18.71 71.86
C PHE A 9 -19.37 18.41 70.73
N PHE A 10 -20.03 19.47 70.26
CA PHE A 10 -20.80 19.55 69.02
C PHE A 10 -19.83 19.60 67.83
N ALA A 11 -20.00 18.76 66.81
CA ALA A 11 -19.68 19.10 65.43
C ALA A 11 -20.21 18.04 64.46
N VAL A 12 -21.25 18.44 63.73
CA VAL A 12 -21.71 17.82 62.49
C VAL A 12 -20.51 17.67 61.55
N THR A 13 -20.12 16.43 61.22
CA THR A 13 -19.24 16.14 60.09
C THR A 13 -20.07 15.50 59.00
N THR A 14 -20.88 16.34 58.34
CA THR A 14 -21.30 16.08 56.97
C THR A 14 -20.05 16.22 56.11
N THR A 15 -19.35 15.12 55.84
CA THR A 15 -18.34 15.07 54.78
C THR A 15 -19.05 15.30 53.45
N LEU A 16 -19.09 16.56 53.05
CA LEU A 16 -19.41 17.01 51.71
C LEU A 16 -18.30 16.47 50.80
N THR A 17 -18.47 15.27 50.24
CA THR A 17 -17.76 14.85 49.04
C THR A 17 -18.25 15.73 47.89
N LEU A 18 -17.71 16.95 47.83
CA LEU A 18 -17.68 17.75 46.62
C LEU A 18 -16.86 16.95 45.61
N PHE A 19 -17.54 16.11 44.83
CA PHE A 19 -17.07 15.75 43.51
C PHE A 19 -17.01 17.06 42.72
N PHE A 20 -15.85 17.73 42.77
CA PHE A 20 -15.49 18.71 41.75
C PHE A 20 -15.37 17.94 40.44
N SER A 21 -16.49 17.76 39.75
CA SER A 21 -16.51 17.36 38.35
C SER A 21 -15.90 18.52 37.57
N PHE A 22 -14.57 18.56 37.48
CA PHE A 22 -13.91 19.43 36.52
C PHE A 22 -14.47 19.07 35.14
N PRO A 23 -14.92 20.05 34.35
CA PRO A 23 -15.41 19.78 33.01
C PRO A 23 -14.29 19.08 32.23
N SER A 24 -14.65 18.03 31.49
CA SER A 24 -13.70 17.35 30.60
C SER A 24 -13.08 18.38 29.65
N PRO A 25 -11.76 18.33 29.40
CA PRO A 25 -11.12 19.21 28.44
C PRO A 25 -11.83 19.17 27.07
N PRO A 26 -11.86 20.30 26.32
CA PRO A 26 -12.43 20.32 24.98
C PRO A 26 -11.67 19.38 24.04
N LYS A 27 -12.31 18.91 22.96
CA LYS A 27 -11.68 18.00 21.98
C LYS A 27 -10.38 18.56 21.40
N SER A 28 -10.32 19.88 21.16
CA SER A 28 -9.12 20.58 20.70
C SER A 28 -7.91 20.39 21.61
N PHE A 29 -8.10 20.29 22.93
CA PHE A 29 -7.01 19.97 23.87
C PHE A 29 -6.39 18.60 23.56
N TYR A 30 -7.22 17.60 23.28
CA TYR A 30 -6.76 16.25 22.96
C TYR A 30 -6.10 16.19 21.58
N HIS A 31 -6.60 16.96 20.60
CA HIS A 31 -5.96 17.09 19.28
C HIS A 31 -4.56 17.71 19.39
N SER A 32 -4.41 18.79 20.15
CA SER A 32 -3.08 19.38 20.41
C SER A 32 -2.17 18.44 21.19
N LEU A 33 -2.73 17.69 22.15
CA LEU A 33 -1.96 16.70 22.90
C LEU A 33 -1.50 15.55 21.99
N PHE A 34 -2.32 15.10 21.04
CA PHE A 34 -1.98 14.06 20.06
C PHE A 34 -0.72 14.40 19.24
N LEU A 35 -0.58 15.68 18.87
CA LEU A 35 0.57 16.20 18.12
C LEU A 35 1.78 16.51 19.00
N SER A 36 1.65 16.41 20.33
CA SER A 36 2.71 16.77 21.25
C SER A 36 3.83 15.73 21.28
N ALA A 37 5.07 16.20 21.29
CA ALA A 37 6.26 15.40 21.56
C ALA A 37 6.18 14.62 22.90
N SER A 38 5.30 15.02 23.83
CA SER A 38 5.12 14.34 25.12
C SER A 38 4.48 12.95 25.03
N ILE A 39 3.83 12.62 23.91
CA ILE A 39 3.19 11.32 23.71
C ILE A 39 3.57 10.61 22.41
N SER A 40 4.44 11.22 21.59
CA SER A 40 5.08 10.57 20.43
C SER A 40 6.42 9.94 20.78
N ASP A 41 6.81 8.85 20.13
CA ASP A 41 8.11 8.22 20.35
C ASP A 41 8.67 7.52 19.10
N ASN A 42 9.73 8.10 18.51
CA ASN A 42 10.39 7.53 17.33
C ASN A 42 11.11 6.21 17.64
N ALA A 43 11.60 6.02 18.87
CA ALA A 43 12.23 4.76 19.27
C ALA A 43 11.20 3.62 19.32
N SER A 44 9.97 3.91 19.75
CA SER A 44 8.86 2.94 19.70
C SER A 44 8.53 2.54 18.26
N VAL A 45 8.45 3.50 17.33
CA VAL A 45 8.22 3.20 15.90
C VAL A 45 9.34 2.33 15.33
N ALA A 46 10.59 2.71 15.54
CA ALA A 46 11.74 1.93 15.08
C ALA A 46 11.72 0.51 15.66
N HIS A 47 11.34 0.36 16.92
CA HIS A 47 11.22 -0.94 17.57
C HIS A 47 10.08 -1.79 16.98
N HIS A 48 8.92 -1.20 16.69
CA HIS A 48 7.82 -1.89 16.02
C HIS A 48 8.26 -2.38 14.64
N LEU A 49 8.87 -1.49 13.84
CA LEU A 49 9.35 -1.86 12.51
C LEU A 49 10.40 -2.98 12.57
N TYR A 50 11.40 -2.83 13.43
CA TYR A 50 12.43 -3.85 13.63
C TYR A 50 11.81 -5.20 14.00
N THR A 51 10.80 -5.21 14.86
CA THR A 51 10.16 -6.44 15.34
C THR A 51 9.36 -7.14 14.24
N LEU A 52 8.62 -6.38 13.44
CA LEU A 52 7.82 -6.91 12.34
C LEU A 52 8.70 -7.47 11.22
N THR A 53 9.81 -6.80 10.92
CA THR A 53 10.70 -7.13 9.80
C THR A 53 11.80 -8.13 10.14
N ARG A 54 11.71 -8.84 11.28
CA ARG A 54 12.77 -9.79 11.73
C ARG A 54 12.89 -11.02 10.84
N ARG A 55 11.81 -11.40 10.17
CA ARG A 55 11.68 -12.61 9.37
C ARG A 55 10.82 -12.30 8.15
N PRO A 56 11.02 -12.99 7.02
CA PRO A 56 10.12 -12.84 5.91
C PRO A 56 8.74 -13.39 6.25
N HIS A 57 7.67 -12.66 5.93
CA HIS A 57 6.31 -12.97 6.40
C HIS A 57 5.26 -12.82 5.30
N VAL A 58 5.38 -13.68 4.29
CA VAL A 58 4.40 -13.82 3.20
C VAL A 58 3.02 -14.18 3.76
N ALA A 59 1.96 -13.66 3.14
CA ALA A 59 0.57 -13.97 3.48
C ALA A 59 0.32 -15.48 3.64
N GLY A 60 -0.53 -15.85 4.61
CA GLY A 60 -0.87 -17.25 4.92
C GLY A 60 0.25 -18.07 5.59
N THR A 61 1.44 -17.51 5.84
CA THR A 61 2.53 -18.24 6.49
C THR A 61 2.50 -18.14 8.02
N PRO A 62 3.12 -19.09 8.75
CA PRO A 62 3.27 -18.99 10.20
C PRO A 62 3.99 -17.71 10.67
N ALA A 63 4.97 -17.21 9.90
CA ALA A 63 5.68 -15.97 10.22
C ALA A 63 4.74 -14.75 10.15
N ASN A 64 3.82 -14.73 9.18
CA ASN A 64 2.83 -13.66 9.10
C ASN A 64 1.76 -13.75 10.20
N ALA A 65 1.38 -14.95 10.64
CA ALA A 65 0.53 -15.15 11.82
C ALA A 65 1.24 -14.71 13.14
N GLU A 66 2.56 -14.89 13.25
CA GLU A 66 3.36 -14.33 14.35
C GLU A 66 3.35 -12.79 14.32
N ALA A 67 3.48 -12.18 13.14
CA ALA A 67 3.35 -10.73 12.97
C ALA A 67 1.93 -10.24 13.34
N ALA A 68 0.87 -10.96 12.93
CA ALA A 68 -0.51 -10.67 13.32
C ALA A 68 -0.68 -10.70 14.85
N SER A 69 -0.12 -11.73 15.50
CA SER A 69 -0.12 -11.89 16.95
C SER A 69 0.61 -10.74 17.66
N TYR A 70 1.71 -10.25 17.09
CA TYR A 70 2.42 -9.08 17.59
C TYR A 70 1.55 -7.82 17.54
N VAL A 71 0.92 -7.53 16.39
CA VAL A 71 0.02 -6.38 16.22
C VAL A 71 -1.17 -6.48 17.18
N LEU A 72 -1.82 -7.65 17.26
CA LEU A 72 -2.94 -7.92 18.17
C LEU A 72 -2.57 -7.65 19.63
N SER A 73 -1.45 -8.20 20.09
CA SER A 73 -0.98 -8.05 21.47
C SER A 73 -0.62 -6.60 21.78
N THR A 74 -0.01 -5.89 20.81
CA THR A 74 0.39 -4.50 20.95
C THR A 74 -0.83 -3.59 21.07
N LEU A 75 -1.81 -3.71 20.17
CA LEU A 75 -3.07 -2.94 20.25
C LEU A 75 -3.79 -3.20 21.57
N THR A 76 -3.88 -4.47 22.00
CA THR A 76 -4.49 -4.85 23.28
C THR A 76 -3.78 -4.19 24.46
N SER A 77 -2.45 -4.12 24.44
CA SER A 77 -1.65 -3.44 25.48
C SER A 77 -1.94 -1.93 25.60
N TYR A 78 -2.42 -1.32 24.52
CA TYR A 78 -2.82 0.09 24.48
C TYR A 78 -4.26 0.34 24.97
N ASN A 79 -4.95 -0.72 25.46
CA ASN A 79 -6.37 -0.73 25.82
C ASN A 79 -7.31 -0.52 24.62
N VAL A 80 -6.88 -0.93 23.43
CA VAL A 80 -7.74 -1.08 22.26
C VAL A 80 -8.33 -2.48 22.29
N ARG A 81 -9.66 -2.61 22.12
CA ARG A 81 -10.31 -3.93 22.09
C ARG A 81 -10.02 -4.56 20.74
N SER A 82 -9.22 -5.63 20.71
CA SER A 82 -8.76 -6.21 19.45
C SER A 82 -9.10 -7.69 19.30
N HIS A 83 -9.30 -8.13 18.04
CA HIS A 83 -9.59 -9.51 17.67
C HIS A 83 -9.05 -9.82 16.26
N ILE A 84 -9.02 -11.12 15.91
CA ILE A 84 -8.69 -11.59 14.57
C ILE A 84 -9.99 -11.82 13.79
N ALA A 85 -9.99 -11.41 12.52
CA ALA A 85 -10.96 -11.83 11.51
C ALA A 85 -10.22 -12.66 10.46
N SER A 86 -10.66 -13.90 10.23
CA SER A 86 -9.94 -14.86 9.38
C SER A 86 -10.77 -15.26 8.17
N TYR A 87 -10.09 -15.45 7.04
CA TYR A 87 -10.67 -15.96 5.80
C TYR A 87 -9.79 -17.09 5.27
N ASP A 88 -10.41 -18.12 4.70
CA ASP A 88 -9.69 -19.19 4.02
C ASP A 88 -9.61 -18.80 2.55
N VAL A 89 -8.47 -18.40 2.01
CA VAL A 89 -8.37 -17.79 0.68
C VAL A 89 -7.45 -18.56 -0.25
N LEU A 90 -7.65 -18.44 -1.56
CA LEU A 90 -6.74 -19.04 -2.53
C LEU A 90 -5.44 -18.23 -2.63
N LEU A 91 -4.33 -18.83 -2.20
CA LEU A 91 -2.98 -18.28 -2.38
C LEU A 91 -2.13 -19.20 -3.27
N THR A 92 -0.98 -18.68 -3.72
CA THR A 92 -0.03 -19.46 -4.51
C THR A 92 1.40 -19.35 -4.02
N TYR A 93 2.12 -20.46 -3.97
CA TYR A 93 3.53 -20.50 -3.57
C TYR A 93 4.40 -21.26 -4.59
N PRO A 94 5.68 -20.93 -4.77
CA PRO A 94 6.54 -21.61 -5.72
C PRO A 94 6.92 -23.01 -5.24
N ILE A 95 6.74 -24.04 -6.09
CA ILE A 95 7.26 -25.40 -5.87
C ILE A 95 8.64 -25.55 -6.52
N SER A 96 8.73 -25.18 -7.81
CA SER A 96 9.98 -25.25 -8.56
C SER A 96 10.01 -24.26 -9.70
N ARG A 97 11.23 -23.83 -10.06
CA ARG A 97 11.48 -23.00 -11.22
C ARG A 97 12.83 -23.31 -11.85
N SER A 98 12.94 -23.07 -13.14
CA SER A 98 14.22 -23.10 -13.83
C SER A 98 14.20 -22.17 -15.03
N LEU A 99 15.32 -21.52 -15.27
CA LEU A 99 15.56 -20.71 -16.46
C LEU A 99 16.91 -21.09 -17.06
N THR A 100 16.93 -21.37 -18.36
CA THR A 100 18.17 -21.64 -19.10
C THR A 100 18.17 -20.86 -20.40
N LEU A 101 19.26 -20.16 -20.68
CA LEU A 101 19.50 -19.45 -21.93
C LEU A 101 20.45 -20.27 -22.81
N THR A 102 19.98 -20.65 -23.98
CA THR A 102 20.81 -21.25 -25.04
C THR A 102 21.18 -20.18 -26.04
N ARG A 103 22.47 -20.09 -26.38
CA ARG A 103 23.02 -19.14 -27.36
C ARG A 103 23.55 -19.87 -28.58
N GLN A 104 23.98 -19.14 -29.60
CA GLN A 104 24.58 -19.78 -30.78
C GLN A 104 25.89 -20.48 -30.41
N PRO A 105 26.16 -21.68 -30.94
CA PRO A 105 27.44 -22.34 -30.76
C PRO A 105 28.61 -21.44 -31.19
N PRO A 106 29.76 -21.45 -30.49
CA PRO A 106 30.17 -22.42 -29.46
C PRO A 106 29.83 -22.00 -28.02
N GLU A 107 28.99 -20.98 -27.80
CA GLU A 107 28.71 -20.49 -26.46
C GLU A 107 27.94 -21.55 -25.62
N PRO A 108 28.38 -21.83 -24.38
CA PRO A 108 27.67 -22.76 -23.50
C PRO A 108 26.32 -22.17 -23.07
N ALA A 109 25.35 -23.04 -22.82
CA ALA A 109 24.09 -22.64 -22.22
C ALA A 109 24.32 -22.06 -20.81
N VAL A 110 23.62 -20.98 -20.49
CA VAL A 110 23.64 -20.34 -19.18
C VAL A 110 22.44 -20.84 -18.39
N LYS A 111 22.68 -21.55 -17.28
CA LYS A 111 21.65 -21.92 -16.32
C LYS A 111 21.64 -20.87 -15.20
N PHE A 112 20.52 -20.17 -15.03
CA PHE A 112 20.39 -19.15 -14.01
C PHE A 112 20.13 -19.77 -12.64
N ILE A 113 20.71 -19.16 -11.60
CA ILE A 113 20.58 -19.63 -10.21
C ILE A 113 19.25 -19.16 -9.61
N LEU A 114 18.73 -18.00 -10.05
CA LEU A 114 17.45 -17.43 -9.61
C LEU A 114 17.38 -17.25 -8.10
N ARG A 115 18.43 -16.64 -7.53
CA ARG A 115 18.60 -16.41 -6.11
C ARG A 115 19.09 -14.99 -5.88
N GLN A 116 18.52 -14.34 -4.86
CA GLN A 116 19.00 -13.08 -4.32
C GLN A 116 20.13 -13.34 -3.31
N GLU A 117 21.18 -12.52 -3.31
CA GLU A 117 22.41 -12.77 -2.54
C GLU A 117 22.45 -11.96 -1.24
N ILE A 118 22.92 -12.58 -0.15
CA ILE A 118 23.28 -11.84 1.07
C ILE A 118 24.60 -11.08 0.86
N TYR A 119 24.82 -10.05 1.65
CA TYR A 119 26.07 -9.27 1.64
C TYR A 119 26.92 -9.52 2.89
N ASP A 120 28.18 -9.08 2.85
CA ASP A 120 29.10 -9.23 3.97
C ASP A 120 28.59 -8.46 5.20
N GLY A 121 28.34 -9.17 6.30
CA GLY A 121 27.82 -8.57 7.54
C GLY A 121 26.31 -8.32 7.54
N ASP A 122 25.56 -8.93 6.61
CA ASP A 122 24.10 -8.90 6.59
C ASP A 122 23.51 -9.43 7.91
N PRO A 123 22.77 -8.60 8.68
CA PRO A 123 22.19 -9.02 9.95
C PRO A 123 21.04 -10.03 9.80
N TYR A 124 20.56 -10.25 8.57
CA TYR A 124 19.52 -11.23 8.24
C TYR A 124 20.08 -12.52 7.65
N ALA A 125 21.41 -12.71 7.62
CA ALA A 125 22.04 -13.87 7.00
C ALA A 125 21.57 -15.23 7.56
N ASP A 126 21.17 -15.29 8.84
CA ASP A 126 20.66 -16.50 9.49
C ASP A 126 19.23 -16.85 9.08
N VAL A 127 18.41 -15.86 8.70
CA VAL A 127 17.01 -16.04 8.26
C VAL A 127 16.81 -15.86 6.76
N ALA A 128 17.83 -15.46 5.99
CA ALA A 128 17.73 -15.27 4.54
C ALA A 128 17.30 -16.53 3.77
N HIS A 129 17.53 -17.72 4.33
CA HIS A 129 17.10 -18.99 3.77
C HIS A 129 15.58 -19.24 3.87
N GLU A 130 14.87 -18.45 4.68
CA GLU A 130 13.42 -18.49 4.85
C GLU A 130 12.70 -17.66 3.76
N VAL A 131 13.40 -16.77 3.08
CA VAL A 131 12.84 -15.97 1.99
C VAL A 131 12.41 -16.92 0.88
N PHE A 132 11.16 -16.76 0.43
CA PHE A 132 10.63 -17.61 -0.63
C PHE A 132 11.50 -17.51 -1.88
N PRO A 133 11.73 -18.63 -2.56
CA PRO A 133 12.33 -18.61 -3.87
C PRO A 133 11.56 -17.60 -4.78
N THR A 134 12.22 -16.62 -5.43
CA THR A 134 11.58 -15.58 -6.29
C THR A 134 10.55 -16.10 -7.30
N PHE A 135 9.37 -15.48 -7.35
CA PHE A 135 8.25 -15.91 -8.17
C PHE A 135 7.24 -14.77 -8.37
N HIS A 136 6.32 -14.95 -9.31
CA HIS A 136 5.12 -14.11 -9.37
C HIS A 136 3.93 -14.84 -8.75
N GLY A 137 3.20 -14.17 -7.85
CA GLY A 137 1.94 -14.67 -7.31
C GLY A 137 0.91 -14.91 -8.43
N TYR A 138 0.21 -16.03 -8.39
CA TYR A 138 -0.75 -16.50 -9.41
C TYR A 138 -0.21 -16.78 -10.81
N ALA A 139 1.11 -16.79 -11.03
CA ALA A 139 1.66 -17.19 -12.33
C ALA A 139 1.18 -18.59 -12.75
N LYS A 140 0.89 -18.77 -14.04
CA LYS A 140 0.50 -20.06 -14.61
C LYS A 140 1.65 -21.07 -14.51
N SER A 141 1.37 -22.24 -13.96
CA SER A 141 2.32 -23.36 -14.03
C SER A 141 2.48 -23.85 -15.47
N GLY A 142 3.71 -24.05 -15.93
CA GLY A 142 3.99 -24.50 -17.29
C GLY A 142 5.45 -24.36 -17.71
N THR A 143 5.70 -24.73 -18.96
CA THR A 143 7.00 -24.60 -19.61
C THR A 143 6.85 -23.82 -20.90
N ALA A 144 7.72 -22.84 -21.10
CA ALA A 144 7.82 -22.05 -22.32
C ALA A 144 9.25 -22.17 -22.87
N THR A 145 9.39 -22.52 -24.15
CA THR A 145 10.69 -22.53 -24.83
C THR A 145 10.59 -21.81 -26.15
N GLY A 146 11.35 -20.72 -26.31
CA GLY A 146 11.26 -19.88 -27.49
C GLY A 146 12.39 -18.85 -27.59
N PRO A 147 12.55 -18.24 -28.77
CA PRO A 147 13.46 -17.11 -28.93
C PRO A 147 13.00 -15.94 -28.05
N VAL A 148 13.93 -15.08 -27.65
CA VAL A 148 13.62 -13.92 -26.79
C VAL A 148 13.27 -12.69 -27.61
N VAL A 149 12.21 -11.98 -27.23
CA VAL A 149 11.87 -10.63 -27.72
C VAL A 149 11.88 -9.65 -26.55
N TYR A 150 12.50 -8.49 -26.73
CA TYR A 150 12.47 -7.42 -25.72
C TYR A 150 11.34 -6.44 -26.00
N ALA A 151 10.43 -6.30 -25.05
CA ALA A 151 9.21 -5.49 -25.16
C ALA A 151 9.21 -4.27 -24.24
N ASN A 152 10.38 -3.70 -23.92
CA ASN A 152 10.51 -2.52 -23.05
C ASN A 152 9.81 -2.71 -21.70
N TYR A 153 8.77 -1.93 -21.37
CA TYR A 153 7.99 -2.07 -20.14
C TYR A 153 6.74 -2.95 -20.32
N GLY A 154 6.57 -3.58 -21.48
CA GLY A 154 5.44 -4.48 -21.75
C GLY A 154 4.10 -3.78 -21.86
N ARG A 155 4.08 -2.49 -22.20
CA ARG A 155 2.84 -1.72 -22.40
C ARG A 155 2.22 -2.03 -23.75
N VAL A 156 0.94 -1.73 -23.92
CA VAL A 156 0.22 -1.95 -25.19
C VAL A 156 0.96 -1.26 -26.36
N GLU A 157 1.38 -0.01 -26.16
CA GLU A 157 2.13 0.78 -27.15
C GLU A 157 3.54 0.22 -27.45
N ASP A 158 4.12 -0.54 -26.53
CA ASP A 158 5.41 -1.21 -26.76
C ASP A 158 5.24 -2.35 -27.77
N TYR A 159 4.16 -3.13 -27.69
CA TYR A 159 3.84 -4.18 -28.67
C TYR A 159 3.43 -3.60 -30.03
N GLU A 160 2.73 -2.47 -30.06
CA GLU A 160 2.45 -1.73 -31.31
C GLU A 160 3.75 -1.28 -31.97
N THR A 161 4.68 -0.72 -31.20
CA THR A 161 6.01 -0.35 -31.67
C THR A 161 6.77 -1.56 -32.25
N LEU A 162 6.75 -2.71 -31.56
CA LEU A 162 7.40 -3.93 -32.08
C LEU A 162 6.82 -4.37 -33.42
N LYS A 163 5.49 -4.28 -33.57
CA LYS A 163 4.79 -4.59 -34.83
C LYS A 163 5.20 -3.63 -35.95
N GLU A 164 5.30 -2.33 -35.67
CA GLU A 164 5.79 -1.32 -36.62
C GLU A 164 7.25 -1.58 -37.03
N MET A 165 8.07 -2.06 -36.10
CA MET A 165 9.45 -2.49 -36.37
C MET A 165 9.52 -3.84 -37.12
N GLY A 166 8.39 -4.51 -37.37
CA GLY A 166 8.34 -5.81 -38.05
C GLY A 166 8.80 -6.99 -37.19
N VAL A 167 8.75 -6.86 -35.86
CA VAL A 167 9.09 -7.93 -34.90
C VAL A 167 7.84 -8.76 -34.61
N ASN A 168 7.94 -10.08 -34.79
CA ASN A 168 6.87 -11.01 -34.46
C ASN A 168 7.06 -11.60 -33.06
N VAL A 169 6.07 -11.41 -32.18
CA VAL A 169 6.09 -11.86 -30.78
C VAL A 169 5.47 -13.27 -30.62
N THR A 170 4.69 -13.73 -31.59
CA THR A 170 4.00 -15.01 -31.50
C THR A 170 4.96 -16.19 -31.32
N GLY A 171 4.76 -16.98 -30.27
CA GLY A 171 5.60 -18.15 -29.96
C GLY A 171 6.96 -17.79 -29.31
N THR A 172 7.14 -16.54 -28.87
CA THR A 172 8.39 -16.10 -28.21
C THR A 172 8.27 -16.08 -26.69
N VAL A 173 9.40 -15.99 -26.00
CA VAL A 173 9.45 -15.63 -24.58
C VAL A 173 9.78 -14.14 -24.51
N VAL A 174 8.88 -13.35 -23.92
CA VAL A 174 9.06 -11.91 -23.78
C VAL A 174 9.99 -11.62 -22.61
N LEU A 175 10.92 -10.67 -22.82
CA LEU A 175 11.68 -10.00 -21.78
C LEU A 175 11.14 -8.56 -21.63
N ALA A 176 10.74 -8.17 -20.43
CA ALA A 176 10.26 -6.83 -20.12
C ALA A 176 10.88 -6.31 -18.82
N LYS A 177 10.98 -4.99 -18.68
CA LYS A 177 11.40 -4.32 -17.45
C LYS A 177 10.21 -4.15 -16.52
N TYR A 178 10.46 -4.18 -15.22
CA TYR A 178 9.52 -3.59 -14.26
C TYR A 178 9.38 -2.07 -14.46
N GLY A 179 8.22 -1.55 -14.07
CA GLY A 179 7.90 -0.12 -14.06
C GLY A 179 6.85 0.28 -15.09
N GLN A 180 6.42 1.54 -15.03
CA GLN A 180 5.40 2.19 -15.86
C GLN A 180 3.97 1.64 -15.73
N ILE A 181 3.78 0.32 -15.73
CA ILE A 181 2.48 -0.36 -15.59
C ILE A 181 2.56 -1.49 -14.56
N TYR A 182 1.40 -1.97 -14.14
CA TYR A 182 1.31 -3.11 -13.22
C TYR A 182 1.86 -4.39 -13.90
N ARG A 183 2.56 -5.21 -13.11
CA ARG A 183 3.25 -6.41 -13.63
C ARG A 183 2.28 -7.48 -14.17
N GLY A 184 1.05 -7.55 -13.65
CA GLY A 184 0.00 -8.39 -14.22
C GLY A 184 -0.32 -7.99 -15.66
N ASP A 185 -0.41 -6.68 -15.93
CA ASP A 185 -0.65 -6.15 -17.27
C ASP A 185 0.51 -6.48 -18.22
N ILE A 186 1.76 -6.47 -17.74
CA ILE A 186 2.93 -6.89 -18.55
C ILE A 186 2.75 -8.33 -19.06
N VAL A 187 2.33 -9.23 -18.17
CA VAL A 187 2.11 -10.65 -18.51
C VAL A 187 0.88 -10.82 -19.39
N HIS A 188 -0.21 -10.11 -19.09
CA HIS A 188 -1.43 -10.12 -19.88
C HIS A 188 -1.18 -9.62 -21.31
N ASN A 189 -0.55 -8.46 -21.47
CA ASN A 189 -0.22 -7.89 -22.77
C ASN A 189 0.73 -8.80 -23.58
N ALA A 190 1.68 -9.47 -22.91
CA ALA A 190 2.54 -10.46 -23.57
C ALA A 190 1.73 -11.63 -24.14
N TYR A 191 0.77 -12.14 -23.36
CA TYR A 191 -0.15 -13.19 -23.79
C TYR A 191 -1.01 -12.74 -24.98
N GLU A 192 -1.62 -11.56 -24.92
CA GLU A 192 -2.43 -11.00 -26.01
C GLU A 192 -1.61 -10.77 -27.30
N ALA A 193 -0.32 -10.46 -27.17
CA ALA A 193 0.61 -10.37 -28.31
C ALA A 193 1.05 -11.75 -28.86
N GLY A 194 0.61 -12.85 -28.25
CA GLY A 194 0.89 -14.23 -28.66
C GLY A 194 2.19 -14.82 -28.09
N ALA A 195 2.81 -14.18 -27.09
CA ALA A 195 3.94 -14.76 -26.38
C ALA A 195 3.51 -16.04 -25.64
N ILE A 196 4.45 -16.95 -25.42
CA ILE A 196 4.22 -18.21 -24.70
C ILE A 196 4.79 -18.21 -23.28
N GLY A 197 5.47 -17.14 -22.89
CA GLY A 197 5.98 -16.92 -21.54
C GLY A 197 6.57 -15.52 -21.39
N ALA A 198 6.68 -15.04 -20.14
CA ALA A 198 7.17 -13.70 -19.84
C ALA A 198 8.24 -13.71 -18.74
N ILE A 199 9.32 -12.98 -18.95
CA ILE A 199 10.37 -12.71 -17.97
C ILE A 199 10.35 -11.21 -17.69
N ILE A 200 10.22 -10.85 -16.41
CA ILE A 200 10.24 -9.45 -15.98
C ILE A 200 11.49 -9.23 -15.12
N TYR A 201 12.26 -8.18 -15.39
CA TYR A 201 13.50 -7.91 -14.67
C TYR A 201 13.60 -6.50 -14.13
N THR A 202 14.35 -6.36 -13.03
CA THR A 202 14.66 -5.08 -12.37
C THR A 202 15.80 -4.37 -13.10
N ASP A 203 15.46 -3.58 -14.13
CA ASP A 203 16.48 -2.89 -14.94
C ASP A 203 17.38 -1.99 -14.10
N ARG A 204 18.68 -2.07 -14.33
CA ARG A 204 19.69 -1.29 -13.61
C ARG A 204 19.50 0.22 -13.78
N LYS A 205 18.95 0.67 -14.90
CA LYS A 205 18.61 2.08 -15.15
C LYS A 205 17.62 2.60 -14.12
N ASP A 206 16.60 1.80 -13.84
CA ASP A 206 15.43 2.21 -13.07
C ASP A 206 15.60 1.91 -11.58
N TYR A 207 16.24 0.78 -11.24
CA TYR A 207 16.37 0.29 -9.86
C TYR A 207 17.82 0.22 -9.35
N GLY A 208 18.81 0.22 -10.24
CA GLY A 208 20.24 0.06 -9.91
C GLY A 208 21.07 1.35 -9.95
N GLY A 209 20.41 2.51 -9.95
CA GLY A 209 21.07 3.82 -9.91
C GLY A 209 21.65 4.33 -11.23
N GLY A 210 21.25 3.76 -12.37
CA GLY A 210 21.54 4.36 -13.69
C GLY A 210 22.96 4.15 -14.26
N GLY A 211 23.86 3.52 -13.51
CA GLY A 211 25.25 3.25 -13.90
C GLY A 211 26.25 4.29 -13.35
N GLY A 212 27.45 4.39 -13.94
CA GLY A 212 28.43 5.44 -13.64
C GLY A 212 29.22 5.26 -12.33
N GLY A 213 29.40 4.03 -11.87
CA GLY A 213 30.14 3.73 -10.62
C GLY A 213 29.32 3.89 -9.34
N VAL A 214 28.00 4.12 -9.46
CA VAL A 214 27.05 4.05 -8.33
C VAL A 214 27.11 2.68 -7.67
N ARG A 215 27.10 2.67 -6.33
CA ARG A 215 27.08 1.45 -5.52
C ARG A 215 25.64 1.01 -5.28
N TRP A 216 25.49 -0.18 -4.72
CA TRP A 216 24.20 -0.76 -4.34
C TRP A 216 24.17 -1.06 -2.86
N PHE A 217 22.99 -1.39 -2.36
CA PHE A 217 22.79 -1.80 -0.98
C PHE A 217 23.74 -2.95 -0.61
N PRO A 218 24.45 -2.89 0.53
CA PRO A 218 24.24 -2.02 1.70
C PRO A 218 25.02 -0.69 1.72
N ASP A 219 25.77 -0.38 0.66
CA ASP A 219 26.63 0.80 0.56
C ASP A 219 25.90 2.04 0.04
N ASP A 220 24.83 1.84 -0.73
CA ASP A 220 23.94 2.90 -1.25
C ASP A 220 22.49 2.39 -1.28
N ARG A 221 21.52 3.25 -1.60
CA ARG A 221 20.09 2.92 -1.57
C ARG A 221 19.59 2.00 -2.69
N TRP A 222 20.42 1.77 -3.71
CA TRP A 222 20.01 1.14 -4.97
C TRP A 222 19.99 -0.39 -4.90
N MET A 223 19.12 -1.00 -5.71
CA MET A 223 18.97 -2.46 -5.80
C MET A 223 20.30 -3.11 -6.19
N PRO A 224 20.76 -4.15 -5.45
CA PRO A 224 21.89 -4.97 -5.85
C PRO A 224 21.64 -5.71 -7.17
N PRO A 225 22.69 -6.09 -7.93
CA PRO A 225 22.54 -6.79 -9.20
C PRO A 225 21.77 -8.11 -9.12
N SER A 226 21.77 -8.78 -7.97
CA SER A 226 21.04 -10.02 -7.70
C SER A 226 19.62 -9.78 -7.15
N GLY A 227 19.24 -8.54 -6.88
CA GLY A 227 17.92 -8.18 -6.35
C GLY A 227 16.80 -8.35 -7.35
N VAL A 228 15.69 -8.88 -6.86
CA VAL A 228 14.53 -9.25 -7.67
C VAL A 228 13.29 -8.65 -7.02
N GLN A 229 12.57 -7.82 -7.77
CA GLN A 229 11.21 -7.45 -7.41
C GLN A 229 10.31 -8.66 -7.68
N VAL A 230 9.58 -9.11 -6.67
CA VAL A 230 8.50 -10.11 -6.84
C VAL A 230 7.14 -9.42 -6.78
N GLY A 231 6.05 -10.17 -6.95
CA GLY A 231 4.71 -9.57 -6.90
C GLY A 231 3.63 -10.47 -7.49
N SER A 232 2.37 -10.18 -7.16
CA SER A 232 1.23 -10.77 -7.84
C SER A 232 1.18 -10.32 -9.31
N VAL A 233 0.74 -11.22 -10.18
CA VAL A 233 0.38 -10.94 -11.58
C VAL A 233 -1.12 -11.19 -11.84
N TYR A 234 -1.91 -11.33 -10.78
CA TYR A 234 -3.38 -11.36 -10.83
C TYR A 234 -3.92 -9.94 -11.01
N THR A 235 -4.79 -9.71 -11.99
CA THR A 235 -5.32 -8.38 -12.32
C THR A 235 -6.65 -8.06 -11.64
N GLY A 236 -7.23 -9.03 -10.93
CA GLY A 236 -8.45 -8.82 -10.15
C GLY A 236 -8.17 -8.28 -8.75
N THR A 237 -9.21 -8.29 -7.91
CA THR A 237 -9.18 -7.81 -6.52
C THR A 237 -9.94 -8.79 -5.64
N GLY A 238 -9.47 -9.03 -4.41
CA GLY A 238 -10.04 -10.04 -3.53
C GLY A 238 -9.56 -11.46 -3.85
N ASP A 239 -10.09 -12.46 -3.14
CA ASP A 239 -9.80 -13.86 -3.43
C ASP A 239 -10.35 -14.24 -4.82
N PRO A 240 -9.49 -14.69 -5.77
CA PRO A 240 -9.95 -15.14 -7.08
C PRO A 240 -11.01 -16.25 -7.04
N ALA A 241 -11.06 -17.02 -5.96
CA ALA A 241 -12.01 -18.11 -5.79
C ALA A 241 -13.40 -17.67 -5.29
N THR A 242 -13.55 -16.45 -4.76
CA THR A 242 -14.81 -15.93 -4.20
C THR A 242 -15.13 -14.51 -4.66
N PRO A 243 -15.22 -14.24 -5.97
CA PRO A 243 -15.39 -12.88 -6.47
C PRO A 243 -16.76 -12.30 -6.09
N GLY A 244 -16.79 -11.35 -5.14
CA GLY A 244 -18.00 -10.64 -4.73
C GLY A 244 -18.63 -11.12 -3.44
N TRP A 245 -18.09 -12.16 -2.78
CA TRP A 245 -18.58 -12.67 -1.49
C TRP A 245 -17.43 -13.17 -0.61
N PRO A 246 -17.56 -13.06 0.74
CA PRO A 246 -16.43 -13.33 1.62
C PRO A 246 -16.06 -14.81 1.66
N SER A 247 -14.76 -15.07 1.75
CA SER A 247 -14.08 -16.36 1.89
C SER A 247 -14.19 -16.98 3.28
N THR A 248 -15.41 -16.96 3.83
CA THR A 248 -15.73 -17.60 5.10
C THR A 248 -15.71 -19.13 5.01
N LYS A 249 -15.66 -19.78 6.16
CA LYS A 249 -15.67 -21.24 6.25
C LYS A 249 -16.96 -21.82 5.63
N GLY A 250 -16.78 -22.60 4.56
CA GLY A 250 -17.89 -23.24 3.84
C GLY A 250 -18.50 -22.38 2.73
N SER A 251 -17.91 -21.23 2.41
CA SER A 251 -18.26 -20.47 1.20
C SER A 251 -18.10 -21.32 -0.06
N GLU A 252 -18.97 -21.08 -1.04
CA GLU A 252 -18.81 -21.60 -2.40
C GLU A 252 -17.56 -20.99 -3.04
N ARG A 253 -16.84 -21.78 -3.83
CA ARG A 253 -15.59 -21.38 -4.48
C ARG A 253 -15.60 -21.79 -5.94
N LEU A 254 -15.12 -20.90 -6.78
CA LEU A 254 -14.86 -21.21 -8.19
C LEU A 254 -13.78 -22.29 -8.30
N SER A 255 -13.94 -23.19 -9.29
CA SER A 255 -12.87 -24.10 -9.68
C SER A 255 -11.75 -23.33 -10.40
N TYR A 256 -10.55 -23.92 -10.48
CA TYR A 256 -9.45 -23.29 -11.22
C TYR A 256 -9.79 -23.03 -12.70
N GLU A 257 -10.54 -23.93 -13.34
CA GLU A 257 -10.98 -23.71 -14.72
C GLU A 257 -11.99 -22.56 -14.85
N GLU A 258 -12.76 -22.27 -13.80
CA GLU A 258 -13.67 -21.13 -13.76
C GLU A 258 -12.89 -19.84 -13.54
N ILE A 259 -11.94 -19.82 -12.60
CA ILE A 259 -11.05 -18.67 -12.34
C ILE A 259 -10.28 -18.28 -13.62
N GLU A 260 -9.75 -19.25 -14.38
CA GLU A 260 -9.06 -18.97 -15.65
C GLU A 260 -9.99 -18.40 -16.74
N ARG A 261 -11.31 -18.67 -16.66
CA ARG A 261 -12.29 -18.14 -17.61
C ARG A 261 -12.73 -16.72 -17.29
N GLU A 262 -12.66 -16.30 -16.03
CA GLU A 262 -12.90 -14.90 -15.63
C GLU A 262 -11.86 -13.96 -16.27
N GLY A 263 -10.63 -14.46 -16.48
CA GLY A 263 -9.59 -13.77 -17.26
C GLY A 263 -8.64 -12.90 -16.44
N ASP A 264 -8.81 -12.86 -15.12
CA ASP A 264 -7.98 -12.05 -14.23
C ASP A 264 -6.67 -12.74 -13.80
N VAL A 265 -6.55 -14.06 -14.01
CA VAL A 265 -5.32 -14.81 -13.76
C VAL A 265 -4.53 -15.01 -15.05
N PRO A 266 -3.17 -14.98 -15.01
CA PRO A 266 -2.36 -15.18 -16.20
C PRO A 266 -2.55 -16.55 -16.85
N LEU A 267 -2.46 -16.57 -18.17
CA LEU A 267 -2.59 -17.80 -18.98
C LEU A 267 -1.26 -18.34 -19.51
N ILE A 268 -0.14 -17.65 -19.26
CA ILE A 268 1.22 -18.06 -19.62
C ILE A 268 2.15 -18.06 -18.40
N PRO A 269 3.18 -18.92 -18.36
CA PRO A 269 4.15 -18.90 -17.29
C PRO A 269 4.95 -17.61 -17.30
N SER A 270 5.25 -17.10 -16.10
CA SER A 270 6.12 -15.95 -15.94
C SER A 270 7.09 -16.12 -14.78
N LEU A 271 8.24 -15.44 -14.85
CA LEU A 271 9.20 -15.37 -13.74
C LEU A 271 9.78 -13.96 -13.58
N PRO A 272 9.94 -13.48 -12.35
CA PRO A 272 10.78 -12.33 -12.05
C PRO A 272 12.25 -12.76 -11.98
N VAL A 273 13.14 -11.95 -12.56
CA VAL A 273 14.59 -12.17 -12.53
C VAL A 273 15.35 -10.91 -12.14
N SER A 274 16.61 -11.08 -11.75
CA SER A 274 17.44 -9.96 -11.29
C SER A 274 17.88 -9.07 -12.46
N GLY A 275 18.34 -7.86 -12.15
CA GLY A 275 18.95 -6.98 -13.13
C GLY A 275 20.11 -7.65 -13.88
N ALA A 276 20.98 -8.37 -13.16
CA ALA A 276 22.11 -9.08 -13.76
C ALA A 276 21.68 -10.23 -14.70
N ASP A 277 20.66 -11.00 -14.30
CA ASP A 277 20.11 -12.07 -15.14
C ASP A 277 19.41 -11.48 -16.38
N GLY A 278 18.63 -10.40 -16.21
CA GLY A 278 18.00 -9.65 -17.29
C GLY A 278 19.00 -9.08 -18.29
N GLU A 279 20.08 -8.45 -17.83
CA GLU A 279 21.18 -7.95 -18.69
C GLU A 279 21.88 -9.09 -19.44
N THR A 280 22.05 -10.25 -18.79
CA THR A 280 22.64 -11.46 -19.42
C THR A 280 21.75 -12.01 -20.54
N ILE A 281 20.43 -11.95 -20.36
CA ILE A 281 19.44 -12.33 -21.38
C ILE A 281 19.46 -11.29 -22.50
N MET A 282 19.39 -10.00 -22.18
CA MET A 282 19.42 -8.88 -23.12
C MET A 282 20.64 -8.95 -24.05
N GLY A 283 21.82 -9.29 -23.51
CA GLY A 283 23.05 -9.46 -24.29
C GLY A 283 23.02 -10.60 -25.32
N SER A 284 22.02 -11.49 -25.25
CA SER A 284 21.81 -12.56 -26.25
C SER A 284 20.85 -12.17 -27.38
N LEU A 285 20.22 -10.99 -27.31
CA LEU A 285 19.33 -10.50 -28.34
C LEU A 285 20.13 -9.90 -29.51
N GLY A 286 19.75 -10.30 -30.71
CA GLY A 286 20.12 -9.73 -31.98
C GLY A 286 18.96 -8.91 -32.56
N GLY A 287 18.89 -8.82 -33.89
CA GLY A 287 17.85 -8.03 -34.55
C GLY A 287 18.11 -6.53 -34.48
N GLN A 288 17.04 -5.73 -34.65
CA GLN A 288 17.12 -4.27 -34.71
C GLN A 288 17.50 -3.67 -33.36
N LEU A 289 18.14 -2.50 -33.37
CA LEU A 289 18.36 -1.72 -32.15
C LEU A 289 17.01 -1.27 -31.60
N ALA A 290 16.85 -1.34 -30.27
CA ALA A 290 15.69 -0.77 -29.61
C ALA A 290 15.72 0.76 -29.71
N LYS A 291 14.54 1.40 -29.63
CA LYS A 291 14.41 2.87 -29.60
C LYS A 291 15.24 3.47 -28.45
N ASP A 292 15.64 4.74 -28.58
CA ASP A 292 16.54 5.39 -27.62
C ASP A 292 15.99 5.41 -26.18
N ASP A 293 14.67 5.58 -26.04
CA ASP A 293 13.96 5.55 -24.76
C ASP A 293 13.83 4.13 -24.15
N TRP A 294 14.04 3.08 -24.96
CA TRP A 294 14.02 1.68 -24.54
C TRP A 294 15.38 1.17 -24.06
N GLN A 295 16.44 1.95 -24.25
CA GLN A 295 17.81 1.58 -23.86
C GLN A 295 17.95 1.54 -22.32
N GLY A 296 18.86 0.70 -21.85
CA GLY A 296 19.18 0.52 -20.44
C GLY A 296 20.06 1.62 -19.84
N SER A 297 20.79 1.25 -18.78
CA SER A 297 21.67 2.17 -18.05
C SER A 297 22.83 2.69 -18.92
N LYS A 298 23.50 3.76 -18.46
CA LYS A 298 24.58 4.42 -19.24
C LYS A 298 25.72 3.49 -19.65
N ASP A 299 26.01 2.49 -18.82
CA ASP A 299 27.09 1.53 -19.03
C ASP A 299 26.59 0.21 -19.64
N ALA A 300 25.29 0.08 -19.91
CA ALA A 300 24.72 -1.10 -20.51
C ALA A 300 25.13 -1.20 -22.00
N PRO A 301 25.36 -2.43 -22.52
CA PRO A 301 25.50 -2.62 -23.96
C PRO A 301 24.21 -2.21 -24.69
N PRO A 302 24.26 -1.85 -25.99
CA PRO A 302 23.08 -1.46 -26.74
C PRO A 302 22.01 -2.56 -26.75
N TYR A 303 20.78 -2.21 -26.35
CA TYR A 303 19.65 -3.11 -26.32
C TYR A 303 19.09 -3.31 -27.73
N ARG A 304 18.70 -4.55 -28.00
CA ARG A 304 18.09 -4.98 -29.25
C ARG A 304 16.76 -5.67 -28.98
N VAL A 305 15.87 -5.64 -29.95
CA VAL A 305 14.48 -6.12 -29.77
C VAL A 305 14.29 -7.61 -30.07
N GLY A 306 15.28 -8.28 -30.66
CA GLY A 306 15.14 -9.68 -31.10
C GLY A 306 14.27 -9.82 -32.38
N PRO A 307 13.65 -10.98 -32.63
CA PRO A 307 13.68 -12.20 -31.81
C PRO A 307 15.03 -12.94 -31.88
N GLY A 308 15.46 -13.50 -30.76
CA GLY A 308 16.69 -14.31 -30.68
C GLY A 308 17.97 -13.51 -30.98
N PRO A 309 19.13 -14.16 -31.22
CA PRO A 309 19.30 -15.61 -31.36
C PRO A 309 19.26 -16.40 -30.04
N GLY A 310 19.25 -15.73 -28.88
CA GLY A 310 19.02 -16.39 -27.60
C GLY A 310 17.67 -17.11 -27.54
N ILE A 311 17.68 -18.34 -27.01
CA ILE A 311 16.48 -19.15 -26.75
C ILE A 311 16.40 -19.39 -25.25
N LEU A 312 15.29 -18.99 -24.63
CA LEU A 312 15.01 -19.30 -23.24
C LEU A 312 14.21 -20.58 -23.12
N ASN A 313 14.55 -21.39 -22.12
CA ASN A 313 13.70 -22.44 -21.58
C ASN A 313 13.32 -22.02 -20.15
N LEU A 314 12.06 -21.64 -20.00
CA LEU A 314 11.39 -21.24 -18.78
C LEU A 314 10.52 -22.41 -18.30
N THR A 315 10.69 -22.85 -17.06
CA THR A 315 9.73 -23.74 -16.40
C THR A 315 9.39 -23.19 -15.04
N TYR A 316 8.09 -23.12 -14.74
CA TYR A 316 7.55 -22.72 -13.44
C TYR A 316 6.47 -23.70 -12.99
N SER A 317 6.50 -24.07 -11.73
CA SER A 317 5.44 -24.83 -11.07
C SER A 317 5.15 -24.17 -9.72
N GLY A 318 3.93 -23.65 -9.61
CA GLY A 318 3.37 -23.12 -8.36
C GLY A 318 2.40 -24.12 -7.73
N ASN A 319 2.27 -24.04 -6.41
CA ASN A 319 1.23 -24.68 -5.63
C ASN A 319 0.09 -23.68 -5.45
N GLN A 320 -1.12 -24.03 -5.86
CA GLN A 320 -2.33 -23.30 -5.54
C GLN A 320 -2.97 -23.95 -4.32
N THR A 321 -3.21 -23.19 -3.26
CA THR A 321 -3.65 -23.75 -1.98
C THR A 321 -4.61 -22.80 -1.27
N ILE A 322 -5.54 -23.36 -0.51
CA ILE A 322 -6.40 -22.57 0.37
C ILE A 322 -5.67 -22.42 1.70
N GLU A 323 -5.28 -21.20 2.04
CA GLU A 323 -4.65 -20.88 3.32
C GLU A 323 -5.52 -19.92 4.13
N THR A 324 -5.42 -20.01 5.45
CA THR A 324 -6.10 -19.05 6.33
C THR A 324 -5.26 -17.78 6.46
N ILE A 325 -5.84 -16.63 6.14
CA ILE A 325 -5.28 -15.31 6.38
C ILE A 325 -5.90 -14.68 7.63
N GLU A 326 -5.17 -13.77 8.28
CA GLU A 326 -5.55 -13.17 9.57
C GLU A 326 -5.47 -11.64 9.54
N ASN A 327 -6.63 -11.00 9.42
CA ASN A 327 -6.78 -9.57 9.65
C ASN A 327 -6.85 -9.28 11.16
N VAL A 328 -6.14 -8.26 11.63
CA VAL A 328 -6.23 -7.79 13.03
C VAL A 328 -7.11 -6.55 13.10
N ILE A 329 -8.21 -6.63 13.84
CA ILE A 329 -9.19 -5.55 13.98
C ILE A 329 -9.18 -5.03 15.42
N GLY A 330 -8.83 -3.75 15.59
CA GLY A 330 -8.83 -3.04 16.88
C GLY A 330 -9.92 -1.98 16.95
N VAL A 331 -10.64 -1.89 18.06
CA VAL A 331 -11.80 -0.99 18.20
C VAL A 331 -11.67 -0.08 19.42
N ILE A 332 -11.83 1.22 19.20
CA ILE A 332 -12.12 2.23 20.23
C ILE A 332 -13.57 2.68 20.04
N GLU A 333 -14.45 2.23 20.94
CA GLU A 333 -15.88 2.48 20.86
C GLU A 333 -16.23 3.97 21.08
N GLY A 334 -17.09 4.52 20.21
CA GLY A 334 -17.59 5.88 20.30
C GLY A 334 -18.55 6.09 21.48
N ALA A 335 -18.53 7.27 22.08
CA ALA A 335 -19.37 7.59 23.24
C ALA A 335 -20.78 8.09 22.89
N GLU A 336 -20.98 8.63 21.68
CA GLU A 336 -22.23 9.28 21.28
C GLU A 336 -22.82 8.68 20.00
N GLU A 337 -21.97 8.39 19.02
CA GLU A 337 -22.31 7.76 17.74
C GLU A 337 -21.50 6.45 17.57
N PRO A 338 -21.68 5.43 18.45
CA PRO A 338 -20.90 4.20 18.38
C PRO A 338 -21.11 3.39 17.09
N ASP A 339 -22.18 3.68 16.35
CA ASP A 339 -22.54 3.09 15.06
C ASP A 339 -22.03 3.89 13.85
N ARG A 340 -21.07 4.80 14.04
CA ARG A 340 -20.32 5.47 12.96
C ARG A 340 -18.84 5.13 13.05
N TYR A 341 -18.23 4.79 11.92
CA TYR A 341 -16.88 4.21 11.90
C TYR A 341 -15.88 5.09 11.15
N VAL A 342 -14.81 5.48 11.84
CA VAL A 342 -13.60 6.03 11.22
C VAL A 342 -12.57 4.92 11.21
N LEU A 343 -12.20 4.46 10.01
CA LEU A 343 -11.30 3.32 9.85
C LEU A 343 -9.89 3.82 9.51
N LEU A 344 -8.88 3.23 10.14
CA LEU A 344 -7.46 3.41 9.82
C LEU A 344 -6.92 2.05 9.40
N GLY A 345 -6.38 1.96 8.18
CA GLY A 345 -5.96 0.70 7.59
C GLY A 345 -4.54 0.69 7.05
N ASN A 346 -3.93 -0.50 7.08
CA ASN A 346 -2.60 -0.80 6.57
C ASN A 346 -2.47 -2.34 6.47
N HIS A 347 -1.96 -2.90 5.37
CA HIS A 347 -1.62 -4.32 5.33
C HIS A 347 -0.32 -4.65 6.08
N ARG A 348 -0.10 -5.94 6.32
CA ARG A 348 1.03 -6.45 7.12
C ARG A 348 1.87 -7.46 6.36
N ASP A 349 1.23 -8.27 5.51
CA ASP A 349 1.94 -9.27 4.74
C ASP A 349 2.91 -8.60 3.78
N ALA A 350 4.07 -9.23 3.59
CA ALA A 350 5.10 -8.76 2.69
C ALA A 350 5.66 -9.93 1.90
N TRP A 351 6.11 -9.70 0.66
CA TRP A 351 6.79 -10.74 -0.11
C TRP A 351 8.09 -11.26 0.54
N THR A 352 8.78 -10.39 1.28
CA THR A 352 10.03 -10.70 1.98
C THR A 352 9.94 -10.15 3.42
N PHE A 353 10.87 -9.28 3.85
CA PHE A 353 10.89 -8.66 5.17
C PHE A 353 9.98 -7.43 5.27
N GLY A 354 9.82 -6.68 4.18
CA GLY A 354 8.83 -5.62 4.03
C GLY A 354 8.98 -4.44 4.99
N ALA A 355 10.16 -3.83 5.05
CA ALA A 355 10.40 -2.73 5.96
C ALA A 355 9.77 -1.42 5.51
N VAL A 356 9.83 -1.10 4.23
CA VAL A 356 9.01 -0.05 3.63
C VAL A 356 7.61 -0.60 3.43
N ASP A 357 7.50 -1.66 2.63
CA ASP A 357 6.22 -2.25 2.21
C ASP A 357 5.94 -3.56 2.95
N PRO A 358 5.00 -3.60 3.93
CA PRO A 358 4.15 -2.48 4.41
C PRO A 358 4.45 -2.04 5.84
N ASN A 359 5.45 -2.63 6.49
CA ASN A 359 5.55 -2.51 7.94
C ASN A 359 5.95 -1.12 8.42
N SER A 360 6.40 -0.22 7.53
CA SER A 360 6.51 1.20 7.84
C SER A 360 5.14 1.78 8.24
N GLY A 361 4.08 1.42 7.50
CA GLY A 361 2.70 1.75 7.84
C GLY A 361 2.19 1.01 9.06
N THR A 362 2.53 -0.27 9.23
CA THR A 362 2.12 -1.01 10.44
C THR A 362 2.73 -0.37 11.70
N ALA A 363 4.00 0.03 11.63
CA ALA A 363 4.67 0.74 12.73
C ALA A 363 4.03 2.10 13.00
N ALA A 364 3.64 2.84 11.96
CA ALA A 364 2.90 4.11 12.10
C ALA A 364 1.49 3.89 12.70
N LEU A 365 0.78 2.83 12.29
CA LEU A 365 -0.55 2.45 12.80
C LEU A 365 -0.48 2.18 14.31
N LEU A 366 0.53 1.43 14.74
CA LEU A 366 0.77 1.12 16.16
C LEU A 366 1.13 2.37 16.96
N GLU A 367 1.85 3.33 16.38
CA GLU A 367 2.13 4.63 17.02
C GLU A 367 0.86 5.49 17.17
N VAL A 368 0.01 5.55 16.14
CA VAL A 368 -1.31 6.21 16.25
C VAL A 368 -2.13 5.56 17.37
N ALA A 369 -2.22 4.23 17.38
CA ALA A 369 -2.94 3.48 18.41
C ALA A 369 -2.37 3.73 19.82
N GLN A 370 -1.04 3.79 19.96
CA GLN A 370 -0.38 4.09 21.23
C GLN A 370 -0.76 5.49 21.73
N ARG A 371 -0.71 6.50 20.86
CA ARG A 371 -1.08 7.88 21.19
C ARG A 371 -2.55 7.98 21.59
N LEU A 372 -3.48 7.39 20.82
CA LEU A 372 -4.89 7.36 21.18
C LEU A 372 -5.13 6.63 22.50
N GLY A 373 -4.43 5.52 22.76
CA GLY A 373 -4.45 4.82 24.05
C GLY A 373 -4.00 5.71 25.22
N LYS A 374 -2.98 6.56 25.03
CA LYS A 374 -2.55 7.56 26.01
C LYS A 374 -3.63 8.64 26.23
N LEU A 375 -4.35 9.07 25.19
CA LEU A 375 -5.49 9.99 25.31
C LEU A 375 -6.66 9.35 26.07
N LEU A 376 -6.99 8.09 25.80
CA LEU A 376 -8.03 7.32 26.50
C LEU A 376 -7.75 7.26 28.02
N LYS A 377 -6.49 7.06 28.41
CA LYS A 377 -6.04 7.10 29.82
C LYS A 377 -6.19 8.48 30.46
N LYS A 378 -6.20 9.55 29.65
CA LYS A 378 -6.42 10.94 30.08
C LYS A 378 -7.89 11.40 29.97
N GLY A 379 -8.81 10.44 29.80
CA GLY A 379 -10.26 10.70 29.82
C GLY A 379 -10.86 11.10 28.47
N TRP A 380 -10.07 11.14 27.39
CA TRP A 380 -10.65 11.30 26.05
C TRP A 380 -11.50 10.09 25.69
N ARG A 381 -12.63 10.32 25.03
CA ARG A 381 -13.46 9.30 24.37
C ARG A 381 -13.92 9.88 23.04
N PRO A 382 -13.80 9.17 21.91
CA PRO A 382 -14.26 9.70 20.64
C PRO A 382 -15.79 9.77 20.59
N ARG A 383 -16.33 10.67 19.75
CA ARG A 383 -17.78 10.73 19.49
C ARG A 383 -18.21 9.49 18.70
N ARG A 384 -17.46 9.17 17.64
CA ARG A 384 -17.65 8.02 16.73
C ARG A 384 -16.67 6.90 17.05
N THR A 385 -16.97 5.69 16.61
CA THR A 385 -16.07 4.54 16.79
C THR A 385 -14.87 4.64 15.85
N ILE A 386 -13.67 4.40 16.38
CA ILE A 386 -12.44 4.27 15.58
C ILE A 386 -12.11 2.79 15.45
N ILE A 387 -11.84 2.35 14.22
CA ILE A 387 -11.46 0.97 13.91
C ILE A 387 -10.07 0.96 13.27
N PHE A 388 -9.12 0.31 13.92
CA PHE A 388 -7.84 -0.04 13.35
C PHE A 388 -7.97 -1.35 12.59
N CYS A 389 -7.50 -1.36 11.36
CA CYS A 389 -7.53 -2.53 10.50
C CYS A 389 -6.12 -2.83 10.03
N ASN A 390 -5.60 -4.00 10.39
CA ASN A 390 -4.33 -4.46 9.86
C ASN A 390 -4.57 -5.69 8.98
N TRP A 391 -4.45 -5.48 7.68
CA TRP A 391 -4.87 -6.42 6.64
C TRP A 391 -3.79 -7.47 6.36
N ASP A 392 -4.23 -8.61 5.84
CA ASP A 392 -3.39 -9.70 5.36
C ASP A 392 -3.69 -9.97 3.88
N ALA A 393 -2.77 -10.63 3.18
CA ALA A 393 -2.84 -10.95 1.76
C ALA A 393 -3.13 -9.77 0.82
N GLU A 394 -2.69 -8.55 1.16
CA GLU A 394 -2.76 -7.42 0.24
C GLU A 394 -1.90 -7.68 -1.00
N GLU A 395 -0.72 -8.25 -0.78
CA GLU A 395 0.28 -8.46 -1.83
C GLU A 395 -0.21 -9.42 -2.93
N TYR A 396 -1.21 -10.23 -2.59
CA TYR A 396 -1.91 -11.17 -3.47
C TYR A 396 -3.15 -10.55 -4.15
N GLY A 397 -3.35 -9.25 -4.10
CA GLY A 397 -4.47 -8.56 -4.76
C GLY A 397 -5.53 -8.05 -3.78
N LEU A 398 -5.10 -7.39 -2.70
CA LEU A 398 -5.96 -6.73 -1.72
C LEU A 398 -6.91 -7.70 -1.01
N VAL A 399 -6.49 -8.97 -0.83
CA VAL A 399 -7.41 -10.06 -0.47
C VAL A 399 -8.04 -9.78 0.89
N GLY A 400 -7.25 -9.60 1.96
CA GLY A 400 -7.80 -9.47 3.31
C GLY A 400 -8.72 -8.27 3.50
N SER A 401 -8.40 -7.10 2.93
CA SER A 401 -9.28 -5.93 3.01
C SER A 401 -10.56 -6.12 2.20
N THR A 402 -10.46 -6.71 1.01
CA THR A 402 -11.61 -6.99 0.14
C THR A 402 -12.57 -7.98 0.79
N GLU A 403 -12.08 -9.13 1.27
CA GLU A 403 -12.91 -10.14 1.95
C GLU A 403 -13.64 -9.54 3.17
N TRP A 404 -12.96 -8.67 3.93
CA TRP A 404 -13.57 -8.00 5.07
C TRP A 404 -14.62 -6.96 4.69
N VAL A 405 -14.39 -6.22 3.61
CA VAL A 405 -15.40 -5.30 3.05
C VAL A 405 -16.60 -6.07 2.52
N GLU A 406 -16.40 -7.23 1.90
CA GLU A 406 -17.48 -8.07 1.39
C GLU A 406 -18.33 -8.66 2.51
N GLU A 407 -17.72 -9.19 3.56
CA GLU A 407 -18.44 -9.66 4.76
C GLU A 407 -19.26 -8.54 5.41
N ASN A 408 -18.72 -7.32 5.44
CA ASN A 408 -19.30 -6.19 6.15
C ASN A 408 -20.00 -5.16 5.25
N ARG A 409 -20.28 -5.50 3.99
CA ARG A 409 -20.71 -4.57 2.93
C ARG A 409 -21.85 -3.65 3.35
N ALA A 410 -22.95 -4.23 3.82
CA ALA A 410 -24.15 -3.47 4.22
C ALA A 410 -23.90 -2.56 5.43
N LEU A 411 -23.04 -3.00 6.35
CA LEU A 411 -22.67 -2.25 7.53
C LEU A 411 -21.77 -1.06 7.15
N LEU A 412 -20.74 -1.29 6.33
CA LEU A 412 -19.82 -0.25 5.90
C LEU A 412 -20.51 0.81 5.05
N ALA A 413 -21.33 0.39 4.07
CA ALA A 413 -22.06 1.31 3.21
C ALA A 413 -23.01 2.26 3.97
N SER A 414 -23.47 1.88 5.17
CA SER A 414 -24.40 2.68 5.97
C SER A 414 -23.76 3.41 7.16
N LYS A 415 -22.58 2.99 7.61
CA LYS A 415 -21.99 3.45 8.88
C LYS A 415 -20.55 3.94 8.78
N ALA A 416 -19.80 3.57 7.74
CA ALA A 416 -18.45 4.05 7.57
C ALA A 416 -18.47 5.55 7.22
N VAL A 417 -17.73 6.33 7.99
CA VAL A 417 -17.51 7.76 7.78
C VAL A 417 -16.41 7.95 6.74
N ALA A 418 -15.26 7.32 6.98
CA ALA A 418 -14.14 7.31 6.06
C ALA A 418 -13.17 6.15 6.36
N TYR A 419 -12.39 5.77 5.36
CA TYR A 419 -11.25 4.86 5.46
C TYR A 419 -9.94 5.63 5.20
N LEU A 420 -9.00 5.56 6.14
CA LEU A 420 -7.72 6.26 6.07
C LEU A 420 -6.60 5.24 5.94
N ASN A 421 -6.04 5.12 4.74
CA ASN A 421 -4.97 4.20 4.39
C ASN A 421 -3.60 4.83 4.65
N VAL A 422 -2.71 4.04 5.22
CA VAL A 422 -1.26 4.29 5.17
C VAL A 422 -0.61 2.93 4.97
N ASP A 423 -0.34 2.61 3.72
CA ASP A 423 0.38 1.40 3.31
C ASP A 423 1.87 1.54 3.64
N CYS A 424 2.64 2.12 2.74
CA CYS A 424 4.01 2.51 2.96
C CYS A 424 4.03 3.89 3.63
N ALA A 425 4.19 3.97 4.95
CA ALA A 425 4.32 5.24 5.65
C ALA A 425 5.50 6.08 5.14
N VAL A 426 6.65 5.45 4.89
CA VAL A 426 7.88 6.14 4.49
C VAL A 426 8.74 5.28 3.58
N SER A 427 9.16 5.83 2.45
CA SER A 427 10.25 5.31 1.62
C SER A 427 11.34 6.35 1.33
N GLY A 428 11.13 7.60 1.77
CA GLY A 428 12.05 8.71 1.56
C GLY A 428 11.45 10.06 1.94
N ALA A 429 12.03 11.15 1.44
CA ALA A 429 11.55 12.52 1.68
C ALA A 429 10.41 12.92 0.74
N GLY A 430 9.62 13.92 1.15
CA GLY A 430 8.50 14.48 0.38
C GLY A 430 7.16 13.84 0.75
N PHE A 431 6.21 14.66 1.22
CA PHE A 431 4.87 14.18 1.58
C PHE A 431 3.96 14.12 0.35
N HIS A 432 3.19 13.04 0.27
CA HIS A 432 2.18 12.81 -0.75
C HIS A 432 0.86 12.36 -0.11
N ALA A 433 -0.24 12.73 -0.75
CA ALA A 433 -1.57 12.32 -0.33
C ALA A 433 -2.51 12.19 -1.52
N ALA A 434 -3.34 11.15 -1.49
CA ALA A 434 -4.46 10.95 -2.39
C ALA A 434 -5.76 10.84 -1.58
N SER A 435 -6.88 11.33 -2.11
CA SER A 435 -8.19 11.13 -1.46
C SER A 435 -9.38 11.27 -2.39
N THR A 436 -10.54 10.87 -1.89
CA THR A 436 -11.83 11.35 -2.41
C THR A 436 -11.97 12.86 -2.13
N PRO A 437 -12.47 13.69 -3.06
CA PRO A 437 -12.37 15.16 -3.00
C PRO A 437 -12.87 15.81 -1.71
N GLN A 438 -13.89 15.23 -1.07
CA GLN A 438 -14.47 15.77 0.16
C GLN A 438 -13.53 15.74 1.37
N LEU A 439 -12.39 15.04 1.29
CA LEU A 439 -11.37 14.97 2.35
C LEU A 439 -10.17 15.90 2.10
N ASP A 440 -10.05 16.50 0.91
CA ASP A 440 -8.89 17.30 0.51
C ASP A 440 -8.58 18.43 1.51
N GLN A 441 -9.61 19.16 1.91
CA GLN A 441 -9.43 20.30 2.79
C GLN A 441 -9.03 19.87 4.21
N LEU A 442 -9.58 18.75 4.69
CA LEU A 442 -9.21 18.18 5.98
C LEU A 442 -7.74 17.74 5.99
N LEU A 443 -7.29 17.09 4.91
CA LEU A 443 -5.89 16.70 4.71
C LEU A 443 -4.95 17.90 4.75
N ARG A 444 -5.26 18.94 3.97
CA ARG A 444 -4.49 20.19 3.95
C ARG A 444 -4.41 20.84 5.32
N GLN A 445 -5.53 20.92 6.04
CA GLN A 445 -5.59 21.48 7.40
C GLN A 445 -4.80 20.65 8.42
N ALA A 446 -4.76 19.33 8.26
CA ALA A 446 -3.94 18.47 9.11
C ALA A 446 -2.44 18.69 8.83
N ALA A 447 -2.06 18.75 7.55
CA ALA A 447 -0.68 19.03 7.12
C ALA A 447 -0.18 20.41 7.58
N GLN A 448 -1.06 21.40 7.75
CA GLN A 448 -0.72 22.73 8.30
C GLN A 448 -0.38 22.69 9.80
N GLN A 449 -0.78 21.65 10.52
CA GLN A 449 -0.56 21.55 11.98
C GLN A 449 0.66 20.70 12.36
N VAL A 450 1.29 20.07 11.37
CA VAL A 450 2.44 19.19 11.57
C VAL A 450 3.67 19.85 10.95
N GLN A 451 4.74 19.96 11.72
CA GLN A 451 6.03 20.45 11.22
C GLN A 451 6.63 19.45 10.23
N ASP A 452 7.28 19.97 9.19
CA ASP A 452 7.99 19.11 8.25
C ASP A 452 9.23 18.49 8.94
N PRO A 453 9.40 17.16 8.92
CA PRO A 453 10.51 16.47 9.59
C PRO A 453 11.86 16.75 8.93
N ASP A 454 11.87 17.14 7.65
CA ASP A 454 13.06 17.44 6.85
C ASP A 454 13.37 18.95 6.83
N ASN A 455 12.40 19.79 7.17
CA ASN A 455 12.57 21.23 7.28
C ASN A 455 11.75 21.85 8.43
N SER A 456 12.37 21.96 9.60
CA SER A 456 11.72 22.50 10.81
C SER A 456 11.27 23.98 10.72
N SER A 457 11.60 24.70 9.64
CA SER A 457 11.12 26.07 9.41
C SER A 457 9.73 26.12 8.74
N GLN A 458 9.22 24.97 8.30
CA GLN A 458 7.97 24.85 7.57
C GLN A 458 7.06 23.78 8.19
N THR A 459 5.78 23.92 7.90
CA THR A 459 4.78 22.86 8.05
C THR A 459 4.84 21.92 6.84
N ILE A 460 4.33 20.70 6.99
CA ILE A 460 4.22 19.76 5.87
C ILE A 460 3.42 20.38 4.72
N TYR A 461 2.36 21.14 5.03
CA TYR A 461 1.60 21.86 4.01
C TYR A 461 2.46 22.82 3.18
N GLU A 462 3.33 23.60 3.82
CA GLU A 462 4.18 24.58 3.14
C GLU A 462 5.25 23.89 2.27
N SER A 463 5.84 22.79 2.76
CA SER A 463 6.80 22.01 1.98
C SER A 463 6.12 21.27 0.83
N TRP A 464 4.92 20.71 1.04
CA TRP A 464 4.12 20.03 0.02
C TRP A 464 3.61 20.97 -1.08
N ALA A 465 3.21 22.20 -0.74
CA ALA A 465 2.82 23.22 -1.73
C ALA A 465 4.00 23.66 -2.63
N GLY A 466 5.23 23.45 -2.16
CA GLY A 466 6.45 23.86 -2.85
C GLY A 466 6.52 25.36 -3.12
N GLN A 467 7.21 25.76 -4.18
CA GLN A 467 7.40 27.17 -4.55
C GLN A 467 6.20 27.80 -5.26
N SER A 468 5.20 27.00 -5.64
CA SER A 468 4.10 27.40 -6.52
C SER A 468 3.14 28.42 -5.89
N LYS A 469 3.13 28.56 -4.55
CA LYS A 469 2.13 29.31 -3.75
C LYS A 469 0.67 28.90 -3.99
N SER A 470 0.39 27.88 -4.83
CA SER A 470 -0.94 27.27 -4.94
C SER A 470 -1.17 26.29 -3.80
N SER A 471 -2.44 25.94 -3.56
CA SER A 471 -2.74 24.86 -2.62
C SER A 471 -2.10 23.56 -3.11
N PRO A 472 -1.55 22.72 -2.22
CA PRO A 472 -0.96 21.46 -2.62
C PRO A 472 -2.01 20.56 -3.28
N MET A 473 -1.59 19.91 -4.35
CA MET A 473 -2.42 18.98 -5.12
C MET A 473 -2.60 17.69 -4.32
N VAL A 474 -3.85 17.25 -4.18
CA VAL A 474 -4.21 15.98 -3.57
C VAL A 474 -4.56 15.06 -4.72
N ASP A 475 -3.89 13.92 -4.83
CA ASP A 475 -4.14 12.96 -5.91
C ASP A 475 -5.49 12.24 -5.71
N ARG A 476 -5.94 11.49 -6.72
CA ARG A 476 -7.23 10.78 -6.68
C ARG A 476 -7.05 9.28 -6.54
N LEU A 477 -7.90 8.68 -5.72
CA LEU A 477 -7.96 7.22 -5.48
C LEU A 477 -8.72 6.51 -6.60
N GLY A 478 -8.22 6.63 -7.84
CA GLY A 478 -8.82 6.00 -9.02
C GLY A 478 -8.31 4.59 -9.33
N GLY A 479 -7.19 4.17 -8.72
CA GLY A 479 -6.57 2.87 -8.95
C GLY A 479 -6.90 1.82 -7.88
N GLY A 480 -6.40 0.60 -8.10
CA GLY A 480 -6.45 -0.53 -7.16
C GLY A 480 -5.09 -0.83 -6.52
N GLY A 481 -4.34 0.21 -6.15
CA GLY A 481 -2.93 0.08 -5.75
C GLY A 481 -2.67 -0.19 -4.26
N SER A 482 -3.72 -0.24 -3.42
CA SER A 482 -3.65 -0.59 -2.00
C SER A 482 -5.09 -0.80 -1.46
N ASP A 483 -5.22 -1.15 -0.18
CA ASP A 483 -6.46 -1.59 0.49
C ASP A 483 -7.61 -0.57 0.45
N TYR A 484 -7.35 0.72 0.19
CA TYR A 484 -8.43 1.71 0.01
C TYR A 484 -9.38 1.34 -1.13
N ALA A 485 -8.94 0.49 -2.06
CA ALA A 485 -9.72 0.15 -3.23
C ALA A 485 -11.04 -0.56 -2.90
N ALA A 486 -10.99 -1.50 -1.94
CA ALA A 486 -12.18 -2.18 -1.44
C ALA A 486 -13.18 -1.18 -0.84
N PHE A 487 -12.72 -0.13 -0.18
CA PHE A 487 -13.59 0.87 0.43
C PHE A 487 -14.18 1.84 -0.60
N VAL A 488 -13.35 2.39 -1.48
CA VAL A 488 -13.77 3.41 -2.45
C VAL A 488 -14.58 2.79 -3.58
N GLN A 489 -14.03 1.79 -4.27
CA GLN A 489 -14.64 1.32 -5.52
C GLN A 489 -15.67 0.20 -5.32
N HIS A 490 -15.61 -0.60 -4.24
CA HIS A 490 -16.63 -1.63 -4.00
C HIS A 490 -17.85 -1.12 -3.20
N VAL A 491 -17.66 -0.23 -2.23
CA VAL A 491 -18.75 0.19 -1.31
C VAL A 491 -18.95 1.70 -1.18
N GLY A 492 -18.16 2.53 -1.87
CA GLY A 492 -18.37 3.98 -1.96
C GLY A 492 -18.05 4.74 -0.67
N VAL A 493 -17.12 4.24 0.14
CA VAL A 493 -16.69 4.89 1.39
C VAL A 493 -15.63 5.97 1.07
N PRO A 494 -15.77 7.20 1.59
CA PRO A 494 -14.73 8.23 1.45
C PRO A 494 -13.39 7.73 1.96
N ALA A 495 -12.31 7.98 1.23
CA ALA A 495 -11.01 7.50 1.66
C ALA A 495 -9.86 8.47 1.37
N ALA A 496 -8.77 8.27 2.09
CA ALA A 496 -7.49 8.95 1.89
C ALA A 496 -6.34 7.93 1.99
N ASP A 497 -5.23 8.22 1.30
CA ASP A 497 -3.97 7.49 1.34
C ASP A 497 -2.82 8.48 1.51
N LEU A 498 -1.85 8.19 2.39
CA LEU A 498 -0.81 9.13 2.82
C LEU A 498 0.55 8.45 2.95
N PHE A 499 1.60 9.12 2.47
CA PHE A 499 2.97 8.61 2.62
C PHE A 499 4.03 9.71 2.51
N PHE A 500 5.24 9.38 2.95
CA PHE A 500 6.46 10.12 2.63
C PHE A 500 7.34 9.32 1.65
N GLY A 501 7.87 9.98 0.63
CA GLY A 501 8.66 9.35 -0.43
C GLY A 501 7.81 8.97 -1.64
N GLY A 502 8.08 7.81 -2.22
CA GLY A 502 7.40 7.28 -3.40
C GLY A 502 8.00 5.94 -3.82
N GLY A 503 8.10 5.68 -5.12
CA GLY A 503 8.80 4.49 -5.62
C GLY A 503 10.25 4.42 -5.11
N TYR A 504 10.66 3.25 -4.63
CA TYR A 504 11.97 3.04 -4.02
C TYR A 504 12.70 1.84 -4.62
N PRO A 505 14.05 1.82 -4.62
CA PRO A 505 14.79 0.90 -5.47
C PRO A 505 14.71 -0.57 -5.07
N VAL A 506 14.56 -0.87 -3.78
CA VAL A 506 14.59 -2.25 -3.23
C VAL A 506 13.20 -2.89 -3.09
N TYR A 507 12.17 -2.26 -3.66
CA TYR A 507 10.78 -2.68 -3.60
C TYR A 507 10.57 -4.17 -3.93
N HIS A 508 9.79 -4.85 -3.08
CA HIS A 508 9.48 -6.29 -3.12
C HIS A 508 10.71 -7.21 -3.28
N SER A 509 11.87 -6.79 -2.80
CA SER A 509 13.10 -7.61 -2.85
C SER A 509 13.51 -8.06 -1.46
N MET A 510 14.52 -8.94 -1.38
CA MET A 510 15.06 -9.32 -0.06
C MET A 510 15.76 -8.17 0.68
N TYR A 511 16.01 -7.04 0.00
CA TYR A 511 16.71 -5.88 0.53
C TYR A 511 15.77 -4.78 1.03
N ASP A 512 14.45 -4.99 0.94
CA ASP A 512 13.49 -4.18 1.68
C ASP A 512 13.44 -4.64 3.15
N ASP A 513 14.49 -4.25 3.89
CA ASP A 513 14.73 -4.66 5.27
C ASP A 513 14.93 -3.45 6.20
N PHE A 514 15.00 -3.70 7.51
CA PHE A 514 15.14 -2.64 8.50
C PHE A 514 16.42 -1.81 8.30
N VAL A 515 17.50 -2.42 7.79
CA VAL A 515 18.78 -1.73 7.56
C VAL A 515 18.63 -0.73 6.42
N TRP A 516 17.89 -1.07 5.36
CA TRP A 516 17.58 -0.12 4.30
C TRP A 516 16.77 1.06 4.81
N MET A 517 15.73 0.79 5.62
CA MET A 517 14.93 1.85 6.24
C MET A 517 15.78 2.77 7.12
N GLU A 518 16.58 2.20 8.03
CA GLU A 518 17.42 2.95 8.97
C GLU A 518 18.52 3.76 8.25
N LYS A 519 18.98 3.33 7.08
CA LYS A 519 20.03 4.08 6.35
C LYS A 519 19.48 5.10 5.36
N TYR A 520 18.40 4.77 4.66
CA TYR A 520 18.00 5.49 3.46
C TYR A 520 16.54 5.95 3.48
N GLY A 521 15.64 5.19 4.11
CA GLY A 521 14.22 5.56 4.23
C GLY A 521 13.99 6.66 5.26
N ASP A 522 14.32 6.40 6.52
CA ASP A 522 14.11 7.32 7.65
C ASP A 522 15.08 7.07 8.83
N PRO A 523 16.35 7.52 8.75
CA PRO A 523 17.38 7.20 9.75
C PRO A 523 17.10 7.61 11.21
N MET A 524 16.12 8.48 11.43
CA MET A 524 15.72 8.93 12.78
C MET A 524 14.23 8.69 13.06
N PHE A 525 13.52 8.03 12.14
CA PHE A 525 12.09 7.74 12.23
C PHE A 525 11.21 9.00 12.39
N HIS A 526 11.69 10.16 11.93
CA HIS A 526 10.99 11.43 12.08
C HIS A 526 9.85 11.57 11.06
N ARG A 527 10.02 11.02 9.85
CA ARG A 527 8.96 11.01 8.83
C ARG A 527 7.82 10.08 9.23
N HIS A 528 8.13 8.94 9.85
CA HIS A 528 7.10 8.06 10.42
C HIS A 528 6.25 8.78 11.46
N LEU A 529 6.87 9.53 12.39
CA LEU A 529 6.12 10.31 13.37
C LEU A 529 5.28 11.40 12.70
N ALA A 530 5.77 11.99 11.62
CA ALA A 530 5.09 13.05 10.89
C ALA A 530 3.83 12.53 10.19
N VAL A 531 3.91 11.42 9.44
CA VAL A 531 2.75 10.80 8.81
C VAL A 531 1.75 10.25 9.83
N ALA A 532 2.22 9.61 10.91
CA ALA A 532 1.36 9.18 12.02
C ALA A 532 0.62 10.37 12.67
N SER A 533 1.26 11.55 12.72
CA SER A 533 0.64 12.77 13.26
C SER A 533 -0.49 13.28 12.36
N ILE A 534 -0.29 13.32 11.04
CA ILE A 534 -1.34 13.70 10.09
C ILE A 534 -2.48 12.67 10.12
N TRP A 535 -2.14 11.39 9.98
CA TRP A 535 -3.10 10.28 9.91
C TRP A 535 -4.03 10.23 11.12
N GLY A 536 -3.44 10.26 12.32
CA GLY A 536 -4.22 10.26 13.56
C GLY A 536 -4.97 11.56 13.83
N LEU A 537 -4.46 12.72 13.38
CA LEU A 537 -5.19 13.99 13.51
C LEU A 537 -6.45 14.03 12.63
N ILE A 538 -6.37 13.51 11.40
CA ILE A 538 -7.52 13.36 10.50
C ILE A 538 -8.55 12.43 11.15
N ALA A 539 -8.10 11.28 11.67
CA ALA A 539 -8.97 10.34 12.37
C ALA A 539 -9.64 10.99 13.59
N LEU A 540 -8.90 11.75 14.39
CA LEU A 540 -9.42 12.47 15.55
C LEU A 540 -10.50 13.48 15.16
N ARG A 541 -10.29 14.26 14.10
CA ARG A 541 -11.29 15.23 13.62
C ARG A 541 -12.56 14.55 13.14
N LEU A 542 -12.44 13.52 12.31
CA LEU A 542 -13.60 12.74 11.85
C LEU A 542 -14.34 12.05 13.01
N ALA A 543 -13.59 11.59 14.02
CA ALA A 543 -14.16 10.87 15.15
C ALA A 543 -14.71 11.76 16.27
N ASP A 544 -14.30 13.03 16.36
CA ASP A 544 -14.69 13.93 17.46
C ASP A 544 -15.63 15.07 17.04
N GLU A 545 -15.51 15.59 15.82
CA GLU A 545 -16.28 16.77 15.42
C GLU A 545 -17.77 16.44 15.27
N GLU A 546 -18.63 17.32 15.78
CA GLU A 546 -20.09 17.12 15.69
C GLU A 546 -20.54 17.09 14.23
N PHE A 547 -20.15 18.12 13.48
CA PHE A 547 -20.31 18.18 12.03
C PHE A 547 -19.08 17.58 11.37
N LEU A 548 -19.28 16.63 10.46
CA LEU A 548 -18.16 16.04 9.72
C LEU A 548 -17.49 17.11 8.85
N PRO A 549 -16.16 17.26 8.91
CA PRO A 549 -15.41 18.28 8.16
C PRO A 549 -15.22 17.89 6.68
N PHE A 550 -16.30 17.49 6.01
CA PHE A 550 -16.33 17.20 4.59
C PHE A 550 -16.59 18.46 3.77
N ASP A 551 -15.84 18.62 2.68
CA ASP A 551 -16.08 19.70 1.71
C ASP A 551 -16.64 19.15 0.40
N TYR A 552 -17.96 19.17 0.27
CA TYR A 552 -18.63 18.69 -0.93
C TYR A 552 -18.46 19.62 -2.14
N LEU A 553 -18.03 20.88 -1.95
CA LEU A 553 -17.74 21.77 -3.08
C LEU A 553 -16.46 21.38 -3.81
N SER A 554 -15.48 20.82 -3.09
CA SER A 554 -14.29 20.22 -3.70
C SER A 554 -14.68 19.10 -4.68
N TYR A 555 -15.66 18.26 -4.32
CA TYR A 555 -16.20 17.22 -5.21
C TYR A 555 -16.87 17.78 -6.46
N ALA A 556 -17.71 18.82 -6.32
CA ALA A 556 -18.33 19.49 -7.45
C ALA A 556 -17.31 20.11 -8.41
N SER A 557 -16.17 20.56 -7.88
CA SER A 557 -15.09 21.17 -8.65
C SER A 557 -14.27 20.12 -9.40
N GLU A 558 -13.94 19.00 -8.75
CA GLU A 558 -13.29 17.85 -9.38
C GLU A 558 -14.13 17.30 -10.55
N LEU A 559 -15.44 17.04 -10.32
CA LEU A 559 -16.33 16.56 -11.39
C LEU A 559 -16.40 17.53 -12.57
N GLN A 560 -16.34 18.83 -12.30
CA GLN A 560 -16.35 19.87 -13.33
C GLN A 560 -15.05 19.88 -14.15
N GLU A 561 -13.91 19.55 -13.53
CA GLU A 561 -12.62 19.40 -14.22
C GLU A 561 -12.60 18.12 -15.04
N SER A 562 -12.95 16.97 -14.46
CA SER A 562 -13.02 15.70 -15.19
C SER A 562 -14.00 15.75 -16.38
N ALA A 563 -15.12 16.47 -16.24
CA ALA A 563 -16.08 16.63 -17.33
C ALA A 563 -15.54 17.50 -18.47
N LYS A 564 -14.62 18.43 -18.20
CA LYS A 564 -13.94 19.23 -19.24
C LYS A 564 -12.90 18.40 -19.96
N ASP A 565 -12.11 17.62 -19.22
CA ASP A 565 -11.13 16.71 -19.83
C ASP A 565 -11.84 15.73 -20.77
N LEU A 566 -12.99 15.19 -20.34
CA LEU A 566 -13.83 14.34 -21.17
C LEU A 566 -14.44 15.10 -22.38
N GLU A 567 -14.81 16.36 -22.24
CA GLU A 567 -15.29 17.19 -23.36
C GLU A 567 -14.21 17.37 -24.43
N ASP A 568 -12.97 17.61 -24.01
CA ASP A 568 -11.81 17.74 -24.90
C ASP A 568 -11.53 16.42 -25.64
N GLU A 569 -11.55 15.28 -24.95
CA GLU A 569 -11.38 13.95 -25.54
C GLU A 569 -12.48 13.53 -26.52
N LEU A 570 -13.70 14.04 -26.33
CA LEU A 570 -14.88 13.67 -27.12
C LEU A 570 -15.26 14.73 -28.17
N SER A 571 -14.50 15.82 -28.28
CA SER A 571 -14.78 16.97 -29.16
C SER A 571 -15.08 16.57 -30.61
N ASP A 572 -14.41 15.55 -31.15
CA ASP A 572 -14.60 15.05 -32.52
C ASP A 572 -15.65 13.93 -32.65
N LYS A 573 -16.24 13.46 -31.55
CA LYS A 573 -17.14 12.29 -31.54
C LYS A 573 -18.62 12.65 -31.59
N GLY A 574 -18.98 13.94 -31.62
CA GLY A 574 -20.37 14.41 -31.74
C GLY A 574 -21.27 14.08 -30.55
N LEU A 575 -20.67 13.80 -29.38
CA LEU A 575 -21.38 13.51 -28.13
C LEU A 575 -21.69 14.81 -27.39
N ASN A 576 -22.88 14.90 -26.79
CA ASN A 576 -23.34 16.08 -26.07
C ASN A 576 -23.23 15.87 -24.55
N LEU A 577 -22.34 16.61 -23.89
CA LEU A 577 -22.10 16.55 -22.44
C LEU A 577 -22.90 17.59 -21.62
N ILE A 578 -23.78 18.38 -22.25
CA ILE A 578 -24.64 19.35 -21.54
C ILE A 578 -25.41 18.71 -20.36
N PRO A 579 -26.01 17.51 -20.47
CA PRO A 579 -26.67 16.88 -19.33
C PRO A 579 -25.74 16.60 -18.15
N LEU A 580 -24.48 16.23 -18.42
CA LEU A 580 -23.47 15.97 -17.39
C LEU A 580 -23.10 17.27 -16.66
N PHE A 581 -22.78 18.34 -17.40
CA PHE A 581 -22.48 19.65 -16.80
C PHE A 581 -23.66 20.19 -15.99
N LYS A 582 -24.90 20.00 -16.46
CA LYS A 582 -26.09 20.39 -15.69
C LYS A 582 -26.20 19.61 -14.38
N ALA A 583 -25.97 18.30 -14.40
CA ALA A 583 -26.00 17.49 -13.19
C ALA A 583 -24.92 17.91 -12.17
N ILE A 584 -23.73 18.31 -12.66
CA ILE A 584 -22.66 18.84 -11.82
C ILE A 584 -23.06 20.17 -11.18
N GLU A 585 -23.72 21.06 -11.91
CA GLU A 585 -24.20 22.33 -11.35
C GLU A 585 -25.33 22.14 -10.33
N ASP A 586 -26.26 21.21 -10.60
CA ASP A 586 -27.30 20.84 -9.64
C ASP A 586 -26.67 20.27 -8.34
N PHE A 587 -25.62 19.44 -8.48
CA PHE A 587 -24.84 18.94 -7.34
C PHE A 587 -24.12 20.06 -6.58
N ARG A 588 -23.49 21.01 -7.28
CA ARG A 588 -22.85 22.19 -6.67
C ARG A 588 -23.83 23.03 -5.85
N GLY A 589 -25.05 23.22 -6.38
CA GLY A 589 -26.13 23.90 -5.66
C GLY A 589 -26.50 23.18 -4.35
N ALA A 590 -26.60 21.85 -4.38
CA ALA A 590 -26.88 21.04 -3.19
C ALA A 590 -25.72 21.10 -2.16
N ALA A 591 -24.48 20.97 -2.62
CA ALA A 591 -23.28 21.07 -1.77
C ALA A 591 -23.18 22.45 -1.09
N THR A 592 -23.45 23.53 -1.82
CA THR A 592 -23.47 24.90 -1.26
C THR A 592 -24.48 25.03 -0.11
N LYS A 593 -25.67 24.43 -0.27
CA LYS A 593 -26.70 24.46 0.77
C LYS A 593 -26.26 23.71 2.03
N ILE A 594 -25.62 22.55 1.89
CA ILE A 594 -25.09 21.78 3.02
C ILE A 594 -24.08 22.63 3.82
N ASN A 595 -23.15 23.31 3.14
CA ASN A 595 -22.16 24.16 3.81
C ASN A 595 -22.83 25.30 4.59
N ILE A 596 -23.85 25.95 4.03
CA ILE A 596 -24.63 26.98 4.73
C ILE A 596 -25.31 26.40 5.98
N ASP A 597 -25.94 25.23 5.87
CA ASP A 597 -26.62 24.59 7.00
C ASP A 597 -25.64 24.21 8.12
N VAL A 598 -24.42 23.75 7.77
CA VAL A 598 -23.33 23.48 8.72
C VAL A 598 -22.87 24.76 9.40
N GLU A 599 -22.62 25.85 8.65
CA GLU A 599 -22.24 27.15 9.23
C GLU A 599 -23.31 27.69 10.19
N VAL A 600 -24.59 27.56 9.84
CA VAL A 600 -25.70 27.94 10.73
C VAL A 600 -25.73 27.06 11.98
N GLY A 601 -25.44 25.77 11.84
CA GLY A 601 -25.31 24.83 12.96
C GLY A 601 -24.16 25.20 13.91
N LEU A 602 -22.99 25.54 13.38
CA LEU A 602 -21.81 25.95 14.16
C LEU A 602 -22.00 27.27 14.93
N ASN A 603 -22.91 28.13 14.47
CA ASN A 603 -23.21 29.43 15.08
C ASN A 603 -24.33 29.39 16.14
N ARG A 604 -24.93 28.22 16.38
CA ARG A 604 -25.95 28.00 17.42
C ARG A 604 -25.33 27.37 18.66
#